data_AF-A0A2U8FIY9-F1
#
_entry.id   AF-A0A2U8FIY9-F1
#
_cell.length_a   1.000
_cell.length_b   1.000
_cell.length_c   1.000
_cell.angle_alpha   90.00
_cell.angle_beta   90.00
_cell.angle_gamma   90.00
#
_symmetry.space_group_name_H-M   'P 1'
#
loop_
_entity.id
_entity.type
_entity.pdbx_description
1 polymer ?
#
loop_
_entity_poly.entity_id
_entity_poly.type
_entity_poly.pdbx_seq_one_letter_code
_entity_poly.pdbx_strand_id
1 'polypeptide(L)'
;MKHLQAVIFLLFSTNLFAHGMHLSAQYDGQQITGKAYYSDQTPVAETYVEAVKPNETEPVVYGKTDKEGRFVLPLTQDGVFTVIVEGMEGHRAEAQVQKIVAQTNTADIQLLREEIEQLKNKIYLRDVIGGIGYILGLFGVVALLKARKGAK
;
A
#
# COMPACT_ATOMS: atom_id res chain seq x y z
N MET A 1 20.32 -25.88 32.52
CA MET A 1 20.61 -24.67 31.70
C MET A 1 20.73 -24.93 30.19
N LYS A 2 20.70 -26.18 29.69
CA LYS A 2 20.80 -26.47 28.24
C LYS A 2 19.47 -26.38 27.48
N HIS A 3 18.33 -26.42 28.18
CA HIS A 3 17.00 -26.32 27.56
C HIS A 3 16.51 -24.89 27.33
N LEU A 4 17.12 -23.89 27.99
CA LEU A 4 16.73 -22.47 27.84
C LEU A 4 17.21 -21.89 26.49
N GLN A 5 18.29 -22.43 25.94
CA GLN A 5 18.82 -22.02 24.63
C GLN A 5 17.95 -22.49 23.45
N ALA A 6 17.20 -23.59 23.61
CA ALA A 6 16.31 -24.11 22.57
C ALA A 6 15.06 -23.23 22.36
N VAL A 7 14.61 -22.50 23.39
CA VAL A 7 13.45 -21.60 23.30
C VAL A 7 13.80 -20.26 22.62
N ILE A 8 15.04 -19.79 22.79
CA ILE A 8 15.53 -18.56 22.13
C ILE A 8 15.73 -18.76 20.62
N PHE A 9 16.05 -19.97 20.18
CA PHE A 9 16.22 -20.28 18.75
C PHE A 9 14.88 -20.41 17.99
N LEU A 10 13.75 -20.57 18.70
CA LEU A 10 12.43 -20.71 18.10
C LEU A 10 11.76 -19.37 17.75
N LEU A 11 12.34 -18.23 18.18
CA LEU A 11 11.79 -16.90 17.94
C LEU A 11 12.33 -16.22 16.65
N PHE A 12 13.20 -16.90 15.90
CA PHE A 12 13.66 -16.46 14.58
C PHE A 12 12.83 -17.11 13.46
N SER A 13 11.51 -17.10 13.60
CA SER A 13 10.63 -17.27 12.44
C SER A 13 10.83 -16.04 11.55
N THR A 14 11.71 -16.16 10.55
CA THR A 14 11.88 -15.13 9.53
C THR A 14 10.52 -14.86 8.92
N ASN A 15 10.04 -13.63 9.06
CA ASN A 15 8.89 -13.14 8.32
C ASN A 15 9.20 -13.35 6.84
N LEU A 16 8.60 -14.39 6.23
CA LEU A 16 8.67 -14.60 4.80
C LEU A 16 7.76 -13.54 4.21
N PHE A 17 8.34 -12.39 3.86
CA PHE A 17 7.63 -11.29 3.21
C PHE A 17 7.11 -11.82 1.87
N ALA A 18 5.84 -12.18 1.83
CA ALA A 18 5.09 -12.22 0.59
C ALA A 18 5.05 -10.77 0.08
N HIS A 19 5.94 -10.43 -0.86
CA HIS A 19 5.96 -9.13 -1.51
C HIS A 19 4.77 -9.05 -2.46
N GLY A 20 3.60 -8.69 -1.93
CA GLY A 20 2.39 -8.52 -2.73
C GLY A 20 2.54 -7.42 -3.78
N MET A 21 1.95 -7.66 -4.95
CA MET A 21 1.71 -6.63 -5.97
C MET A 21 0.30 -6.07 -5.78
N HIS A 22 0.15 -4.77 -5.96
CA HIS A 22 -1.11 -4.04 -5.91
C HIS A 22 -1.38 -3.36 -7.24
N LEU A 23 -2.67 -3.27 -7.58
CA LEU A 23 -3.15 -2.65 -8.81
C LEU A 23 -4.34 -1.75 -8.48
N SER A 24 -4.26 -0.49 -8.87
CA SER A 24 -5.41 0.40 -8.93
C SER A 24 -5.72 0.75 -10.38
N ALA A 25 -6.98 0.68 -10.76
CA ALA A 25 -7.44 0.96 -12.11
C ALA A 25 -8.83 1.60 -12.09
N GLN A 26 -9.10 2.42 -13.10
CA GLN A 26 -10.39 3.10 -13.29
C GLN A 26 -10.71 3.16 -14.77
N TYR A 27 -12.00 3.12 -15.12
CA TYR A 27 -12.48 3.17 -16.50
C TYR A 27 -13.46 4.33 -16.68
N ASP A 28 -13.16 5.26 -17.58
CA ASP A 28 -13.98 6.46 -17.84
C ASP A 28 -14.98 6.30 -19.01
N GLY A 29 -14.98 5.14 -19.67
CA GLY A 29 -15.77 4.88 -20.88
C GLY A 29 -14.96 4.94 -22.18
N GLN A 30 -13.77 5.55 -22.18
CA GLN A 30 -12.86 5.61 -23.33
C GLN A 30 -11.59 4.81 -23.09
N GLN A 31 -11.08 4.82 -21.86
CA GLN A 31 -9.80 4.20 -21.53
C GLN A 31 -9.77 3.74 -20.08
N ILE A 32 -9.05 2.65 -19.83
CA ILE A 32 -8.66 2.25 -18.48
C ILE A 32 -7.35 2.95 -18.15
N THR A 33 -7.31 3.66 -17.02
CA THR A 33 -6.08 4.24 -16.47
C THR A 33 -5.80 3.63 -15.11
N GLY A 34 -4.53 3.44 -14.77
CA GLY A 34 -4.20 2.87 -13.47
C GLY A 34 -2.73 2.95 -13.10
N LYS A 35 -2.40 2.35 -11.96
CA LYS A 35 -1.04 2.21 -11.46
C LYS A 35 -0.85 0.86 -10.76
N ALA A 36 0.29 0.22 -11.03
CA ALA A 36 0.75 -0.97 -10.33
C ALA A 36 1.98 -0.67 -9.47
N TYR A 37 2.03 -1.26 -8.27
CA TYR A 37 3.10 -1.05 -7.30
C TYR A 37 3.24 -2.25 -6.37
N TYR A 38 4.44 -2.50 -5.87
CA TYR A 38 4.70 -3.48 -4.83
C TYR A 38 4.30 -2.96 -3.45
N SER A 39 4.18 -3.85 -2.46
CA SER A 39 3.82 -3.48 -1.08
C SER A 39 4.76 -2.45 -0.42
N ASP A 40 5.99 -2.32 -0.89
CA ASP A 40 6.97 -1.30 -0.45
C ASP A 40 6.83 0.05 -1.19
N GLN A 41 5.79 0.18 -2.03
CA GLN A 41 5.51 1.31 -2.93
C GLN A 41 6.44 1.43 -4.15
N THR A 42 7.35 0.47 -4.36
CA THR A 42 8.17 0.41 -5.57
C THR A 42 7.25 0.27 -6.80
N PRO A 43 7.44 1.07 -7.86
CA PRO A 43 6.64 0.93 -9.08
C PRO A 43 6.87 -0.42 -9.75
N VAL A 44 5.78 -1.02 -10.24
CA VAL A 44 5.87 -2.15 -11.16
C VAL A 44 6.11 -1.56 -12.54
N ALA A 45 7.37 -1.23 -12.83
CA ALA A 45 7.76 -0.53 -14.04
C ALA A 45 7.89 -1.49 -15.22
N GLU A 46 7.58 -1.00 -16.42
CA GLU A 46 7.86 -1.72 -17.67
C GLU A 46 7.33 -3.18 -17.66
N THR A 47 6.14 -3.38 -17.13
CA THR A 47 5.49 -4.69 -16.99
C THR A 47 4.21 -4.73 -17.81
N TYR A 48 3.89 -5.89 -18.40
CA TYR A 48 2.68 -6.05 -19.20
C TYR A 48 1.42 -5.91 -18.35
N VAL A 49 0.44 -5.22 -18.93
CA VAL A 49 -0.90 -5.06 -18.37
C VAL A 49 -1.91 -5.41 -19.45
N GLU A 50 -2.95 -6.13 -19.06
CA GLU A 50 -4.01 -6.55 -19.97
C GLU A 50 -5.38 -6.29 -19.36
N ALA A 51 -6.37 -6.03 -20.22
CA ALA A 51 -7.76 -5.93 -19.83
C ALA A 51 -8.56 -7.02 -20.53
N VAL A 52 -9.20 -7.88 -19.74
CA VAL A 52 -9.93 -9.07 -20.19
C VAL A 52 -11.40 -8.92 -19.78
N LYS A 53 -12.34 -9.47 -20.55
CA LYS A 53 -13.73 -9.54 -20.11
C LYS A 53 -13.92 -10.58 -19.01
N PRO A 54 -14.94 -10.46 -18.15
CA PRO A 54 -15.26 -11.48 -17.16
C PRO A 54 -15.45 -12.86 -17.82
N ASN A 55 -14.76 -13.86 -17.28
CA ASN A 55 -14.77 -15.26 -17.75
C ASN A 55 -14.18 -15.49 -19.15
N GLU A 56 -13.50 -14.51 -19.72
CA GLU A 56 -12.70 -14.69 -20.93
C GLU A 56 -11.21 -14.78 -20.54
N THR A 57 -10.40 -15.36 -21.41
CA THR A 57 -8.94 -15.43 -21.24
C THR A 57 -8.19 -14.59 -22.27
N GLU A 58 -8.86 -14.20 -23.35
CA GLU A 58 -8.27 -13.38 -24.40
C GLU A 58 -8.41 -11.90 -24.04
N PRO A 59 -7.31 -11.13 -24.02
CA PRO A 59 -7.37 -9.72 -23.68
C PRO A 59 -8.02 -8.91 -24.79
N VAL A 60 -8.90 -7.99 -24.40
CA VAL A 60 -9.51 -7.00 -25.28
C VAL A 60 -8.47 -5.96 -25.72
N VAL A 61 -7.58 -5.61 -24.79
CA VAL A 61 -6.48 -4.69 -25.02
C VAL A 61 -5.33 -5.02 -24.07
N TYR A 62 -4.11 -4.80 -24.53
CA TYR A 62 -2.88 -4.95 -23.76
C TYR A 62 -2.06 -3.66 -23.82
N GLY A 63 -1.16 -3.51 -22.87
CA GLY A 63 -0.23 -2.40 -22.78
C GLY A 63 0.91 -2.72 -21.83
N LYS A 64 1.63 -1.68 -21.43
CA LYS A 64 2.76 -1.78 -20.52
C LYS A 64 2.73 -0.63 -19.54
N THR A 65 3.12 -0.89 -18.30
CA THR A 65 3.33 0.18 -17.32
C THR A 65 4.56 1.02 -17.68
N ASP A 66 4.51 2.31 -17.40
CA ASP A 66 5.64 3.23 -17.51
C ASP A 66 6.63 3.06 -16.34
N LYS A 67 7.66 3.90 -16.28
CA LYS A 67 8.69 3.86 -15.22
C LYS A 67 8.15 4.18 -13.83
N GLU A 68 7.02 4.87 -13.77
CA GLU A 68 6.30 5.23 -12.55
C GLU A 68 5.19 4.20 -12.21
N GLY A 69 5.10 3.11 -12.96
CA GLY A 69 4.15 2.01 -12.78
C GLY A 69 2.75 2.32 -13.28
N ARG A 70 2.54 3.42 -14.02
CA ARG A 70 1.24 3.84 -14.53
C ARG A 70 0.97 3.27 -15.91
N PHE A 71 -0.29 3.15 -16.28
CA PHE A 71 -0.67 2.68 -17.62
C PHE A 71 -1.96 3.33 -18.11
N VAL A 72 -2.15 3.27 -19.43
CA VAL A 72 -3.35 3.68 -20.14
C VAL A 72 -3.69 2.63 -21.19
N LEU A 73 -4.91 2.08 -21.14
CA LEU A 73 -5.43 1.12 -22.10
C LEU A 73 -6.67 1.69 -22.79
N PRO A 74 -6.58 2.12 -24.06
CA PRO A 74 -7.74 2.61 -24.80
C PRO A 74 -8.71 1.45 -25.08
N LEU A 75 -10.01 1.69 -24.90
CA LEU A 75 -11.07 0.73 -25.14
C LEU A 75 -12.01 1.23 -26.23
N THR A 76 -12.44 0.32 -27.10
CA THR A 76 -13.41 0.60 -28.18
C THR A 76 -14.81 0.07 -27.87
N GLN A 77 -15.00 -0.52 -26.69
CA GLN A 77 -16.25 -1.16 -26.28
C GLN A 77 -16.51 -0.90 -24.80
N ASP A 78 -17.77 -0.62 -24.46
CA ASP A 78 -18.23 -0.51 -23.07
C ASP A 78 -18.38 -1.91 -22.45
N GLY A 79 -18.13 -2.01 -21.14
CA GLY A 79 -18.27 -3.27 -20.41
C GLY A 79 -17.66 -3.23 -19.02
N VAL A 80 -17.70 -4.40 -18.36
CA VAL A 80 -16.88 -4.70 -17.20
C VAL A 80 -15.62 -5.39 -17.69
N PHE A 81 -14.47 -5.04 -17.12
CA PHE A 81 -13.18 -5.63 -17.46
C PHE A 81 -12.42 -6.01 -16.20
N THR A 82 -11.65 -7.09 -16.26
CA THR A 82 -10.62 -7.42 -15.28
C THR A 82 -9.29 -6.95 -15.83
N VAL A 83 -8.67 -6.00 -15.15
CA VAL A 83 -7.31 -5.55 -15.45
C VAL A 83 -6.35 -6.44 -14.71
N ILE A 84 -5.35 -6.97 -15.40
CA ILE A 84 -4.38 -7.93 -14.86
C ILE A 84 -2.98 -7.38 -15.11
N VAL A 85 -2.16 -7.38 -14.07
CA VAL A 85 -0.72 -7.13 -14.16
C VAL A 85 0.01 -8.34 -13.60
N GLU A 86 0.91 -8.92 -14.37
CA GLU A 86 1.71 -10.08 -13.98
C GLU A 86 3.20 -9.73 -14.09
N GLY A 87 3.86 -9.66 -12.93
CA GLY A 87 5.29 -9.43 -12.81
C GLY A 87 6.08 -10.69 -13.18
N MET A 88 7.34 -10.50 -13.56
CA MET A 88 8.22 -11.61 -13.99
C MET A 88 8.48 -12.64 -12.89
N GLU A 89 8.33 -12.24 -11.62
CA GLU A 89 8.45 -13.13 -10.46
C GLU A 89 7.19 -13.96 -10.14
N GLY A 90 6.16 -13.94 -11.00
CA GLY A 90 4.90 -14.67 -10.79
C GLY A 90 3.94 -13.99 -9.82
N HIS A 91 4.21 -12.73 -9.45
CA HIS A 91 3.26 -11.90 -8.72
C HIS A 91 2.20 -11.35 -9.68
N ARG A 92 0.93 -11.57 -9.33
CA ARG A 92 -0.22 -11.20 -10.13
C ARG A 92 -1.15 -10.32 -9.31
N ALA A 93 -1.55 -9.19 -9.87
CA ALA A 93 -2.53 -8.29 -9.30
C ALA A 93 -3.66 -8.07 -10.29
N GLU A 94 -4.90 -8.07 -9.79
CA GLU A 94 -6.10 -7.90 -10.60
C GLU A 94 -7.01 -6.82 -10.03
N ALA A 95 -7.68 -6.08 -10.90
CA ALA A 95 -8.68 -5.09 -10.53
C ALA A 95 -9.85 -5.13 -11.52
N GLN A 96 -11.05 -5.34 -11.01
CA GLN A 96 -12.25 -5.22 -11.84
C GLN A 96 -12.62 -3.75 -12.01
N VAL A 97 -12.82 -3.33 -13.25
CA VAL A 97 -13.24 -1.98 -13.60
C VAL A 97 -14.52 -2.03 -14.41
N GLN A 98 -15.37 -1.04 -14.17
CA GLN A 98 -16.55 -0.74 -14.95
C GLN A 98 -16.60 0.76 -15.16
N LYS A 99 -17.33 1.20 -16.18
CA LYS A 99 -17.43 2.62 -16.52
C LYS A 99 -17.88 3.42 -15.30
N ILE A 100 -17.04 4.35 -14.88
CA ILE A 100 -17.36 5.29 -13.82
C ILE A 100 -18.40 6.24 -14.39
N VAL A 101 -19.64 6.00 -14.02
CA VAL A 101 -20.69 7.00 -14.13
C VAL A 101 -20.42 7.97 -12.98
N ALA A 102 -20.17 9.24 -13.30
CA ALA A 102 -20.02 10.28 -12.28
C ALA A 102 -21.35 10.44 -11.52
N GLN A 103 -21.59 9.58 -10.54
CA GLN A 103 -22.56 9.81 -9.49
C GLN A 103 -21.85 10.66 -8.45
N THR A 104 -21.77 11.95 -8.72
CA THR A 104 -21.26 12.91 -7.74
C THR A 104 -22.31 13.04 -6.63
N ASN A 105 -22.34 12.09 -5.71
CA ASN A 105 -22.92 12.30 -4.41
C ASN A 105 -21.93 13.18 -3.63
N THR A 106 -22.17 14.48 -3.62
CA THR A 106 -21.36 15.47 -2.87
C THR A 106 -21.17 15.08 -1.39
N ALA A 107 -22.10 14.31 -0.83
CA ALA A 107 -22.02 13.76 0.51
C ALA A 107 -20.86 12.75 0.69
N ASP A 108 -20.64 11.85 -0.27
CA ASP A 108 -19.59 10.81 -0.16
C ASP A 108 -18.19 11.45 -0.20
N ILE A 109 -18.02 12.49 -1.01
CA ILE A 109 -16.76 13.26 -1.08
C ILE A 109 -16.50 14.02 0.24
N GLN A 110 -17.55 14.51 0.91
CA GLN A 110 -17.42 15.18 2.21
C GLN A 110 -17.02 14.18 3.31
N LEU A 111 -17.66 13.01 3.34
CA LEU A 111 -17.34 11.95 4.30
C LEU A 111 -15.89 11.46 4.17
N LEU A 112 -15.42 11.21 2.95
CA LEU A 112 -14.02 10.81 2.71
C LEU A 112 -13.01 11.87 3.16
N ARG A 113 -13.33 13.16 3.04
CA ARG A 113 -12.46 14.25 3.54
C ARG A 113 -12.40 14.27 5.07
N GLU A 114 -13.54 14.08 5.72
CA GLU A 114 -13.66 14.08 7.17
C GLU A 114 -12.90 12.89 7.79
N GLU A 115 -13.00 11.70 7.19
CA GLU A 115 -12.23 10.52 7.61
C GLU A 115 -10.72 10.71 7.47
N ILE A 116 -10.24 11.32 6.37
CA ILE A 116 -8.81 11.64 6.18
C ILE A 116 -8.32 12.61 7.26
N GLU A 117 -9.08 13.65 7.58
CA GLU A 117 -8.70 14.61 8.61
C GLU A 117 -8.67 13.99 10.01
N GLN A 118 -9.65 13.15 10.35
CA GLN A 118 -9.66 12.43 11.61
C GLN A 118 -8.47 11.46 11.74
N LEU A 119 -8.17 10.70 10.68
CA LEU A 119 -7.01 9.79 10.64
C LEU A 119 -5.69 10.55 10.82
N LYS A 120 -5.51 11.66 10.10
CA LYS A 120 -4.32 12.49 10.17
C LYS A 120 -4.13 13.11 11.56
N ASN A 121 -5.21 13.59 12.18
CA ASN A 121 -5.16 14.22 13.50
C ASN A 121 -4.73 13.22 14.60
N LYS A 122 -5.24 11.97 14.54
CA LYS A 122 -4.88 10.91 15.49
C LYS A 122 -3.43 10.47 15.38
N ILE A 123 -2.91 10.33 14.15
CA ILE A 123 -1.49 9.99 13.90
C ILE A 123 -0.59 11.11 14.44
N TYR A 124 -0.89 12.36 14.11
CA TYR A 124 -0.10 13.53 14.55
C TYR A 124 -0.01 13.62 16.08
N LEU A 125 -1.14 13.49 16.80
CA LEU A 125 -1.14 13.56 18.26
C LEU A 125 -0.26 12.47 18.89
N ARG A 126 -0.39 11.22 18.43
CA ARG A 126 0.41 10.09 18.95
C ARG A 126 1.91 10.32 18.73
N ASP A 127 2.29 10.81 17.57
CA ASP A 127 3.69 10.97 17.20
C ASP A 127 4.35 12.14 17.96
N VAL A 128 3.62 13.25 18.17
CA VAL A 128 4.09 14.39 18.98
C VAL A 128 4.22 14.00 20.45
N ILE A 129 3.20 13.37 21.04
CA ILE A 129 3.24 12.97 22.46
C ILE A 129 4.32 11.91 22.68
N GLY A 130 4.45 10.94 21.76
CA GLY A 130 5.49 9.92 21.79
C GLY A 130 6.90 10.52 21.71
N GLY A 131 7.12 11.48 20.80
CA GLY A 131 8.39 12.19 20.66
C GLY A 131 8.77 13.00 21.91
N ILE A 132 7.82 13.76 22.48
CA ILE A 132 8.05 14.51 23.73
C ILE A 132 8.35 13.56 24.89
N GLY A 133 7.58 12.48 25.02
CA GLY A 133 7.80 11.46 26.06
C GLY A 133 9.18 10.81 25.95
N TYR A 134 9.65 10.52 24.74
CA TYR A 134 10.99 9.97 24.51
C TYR A 134 12.09 10.93 24.95
N ILE A 135 11.99 12.22 24.58
CA ILE A 135 12.97 13.24 24.96
C ILE A 135 13.01 13.39 26.49
N LEU A 136 11.85 13.62 27.11
CA LEU A 136 11.76 13.78 28.57
C LEU A 136 12.21 12.53 29.31
N GLY A 137 11.87 11.34 28.81
CA GLY A 137 12.31 10.06 29.39
C GLY A 137 13.82 9.89 29.35
N LEU A 138 14.47 10.20 28.23
CA LEU A 138 15.91 10.08 28.08
C LEU A 138 16.65 11.05 29.01
N PHE A 139 16.20 12.31 29.07
CA PHE A 139 16.75 13.31 29.99
C PHE A 139 16.52 12.93 31.46
N GLY A 140 15.35 12.40 31.80
CA GLY A 140 15.03 11.93 33.15
C GLY A 140 15.95 10.80 33.60
N VAL A 141 16.19 9.81 32.74
CA VAL A 141 17.13 8.72 33.01
C VAL A 141 18.55 9.25 33.21
N VAL A 142 19.03 10.16 32.34
CA VAL A 142 20.36 10.76 32.46
C VAL A 142 20.51 11.56 33.76
N ALA A 143 19.50 12.36 34.13
CA ALA A 143 19.49 13.13 35.37
C ALA A 143 19.56 12.21 36.59
N LEU A 144 18.78 11.12 36.59
CA LEU A 144 18.76 10.15 37.68
C LEU A 144 20.12 9.43 37.84
N LEU A 145 20.78 9.09 36.72
CA LEU A 145 22.11 8.49 36.74
C LEU A 145 23.19 9.48 37.23
N LYS A 146 23.10 10.77 36.85
CA LYS A 146 24.01 11.82 37.36
C LYS A 146 23.80 12.07 38.86
N ALA A 147 22.56 12.14 39.32
CA ALA A 147 22.23 12.30 40.74
C ALA A 147 22.80 11.17 41.60
N ARG A 148 22.77 9.92 41.12
CA ARG A 148 23.35 8.77 41.82
C ARG A 148 24.88 8.76 41.84
N LYS A 149 25.54 9.41 40.87
CA LYS A 149 27.00 9.56 40.85
C LYS A 149 27.51 10.71 41.72
N GLY A 150 26.71 11.76 41.92
CA GLY A 150 27.02 12.87 42.81
C GLY A 150 26.72 12.61 44.29
N ALA A 151 26.04 11.52 44.62
CA ALA A 151 25.72 11.10 45.99
C ALA A 151 26.74 10.09 46.57
N LYS A 152 27.98 10.09 46.06
CA LYS A 152 29.10 9.30 46.59
C LYS A 152 30.24 10.22 47.00
#